data_AF-A0A7S0N432-F1
#
_entry.id   AF-A0A7S0N432-F1
#
_cell.length_a   1.000
_cell.length_b   1.000
_cell.length_c   1.000
_cell.angle_alpha   90.00
_cell.angle_beta   90.00
_cell.angle_gamma   90.00
#
_symmetry.space_group_name_H-M   'P 1'
#
loop_
_entity.id
_entity.type
_entity.pdbx_description
1 polymer ?
#
loop_
_entity_poly.entity_id
_entity_poly.type
_entity_poly.pdbx_seq_one_letter_code
_entity_poly.pdbx_strand_id
1 'polypeptide(L)'
;MAHQSQHDTKGSDGLEPGPSRHDGLPLQEETVHRLNMGMLLQTAGSMLGLPQQVLLTAAIFMQRFYAKRSRVTFEPEFIVSTCLYLASKLEDFPRRISDVVNVIHRLQHAPAERPIPSAIDKLSGRSKSQSEDTDLPAVLTGKAYYHAKDRLIKYEQSILRAADFKVDIEQPHKYLLLYCRTIRASQALTQLACGALNDCIVYTSLYLRYPPAILAGGALNFAVLLLEVAQDMPPEWWLPLNLDMSLLASIGDELVDMYNNVPAKLVTEEGELE
;
A
#
# COMPACT_ATOMS: atom_id res chain seq x y z
N MET A 1 -14.71 40.88 10.54
CA MET A 1 -13.71 41.05 9.48
C MET A 1 -13.14 39.68 9.19
N ALA A 2 -13.37 39.20 7.97
CA ALA A 2 -13.19 37.81 7.57
C ALA A 2 -11.71 37.41 7.55
N HIS A 3 -11.40 36.28 8.21
CA HIS A 3 -10.18 35.52 7.93
C HIS A 3 -10.53 34.47 6.88
N GLN A 4 -10.10 34.73 5.64
CA GLN A 4 -10.20 33.80 4.53
C GLN A 4 -9.10 32.74 4.70
N SER A 5 -9.51 31.50 4.99
CA SER A 5 -8.65 30.32 4.80
C SER A 5 -8.39 30.14 3.32
N GLN A 6 -7.12 30.16 2.92
CA GLN A 6 -6.68 29.75 1.60
C GLN A 6 -6.86 28.23 1.48
N HIS A 7 -7.95 27.82 0.83
CA HIS A 7 -8.11 26.49 0.27
C HIS A 7 -7.37 26.48 -1.07
N ASP A 8 -6.16 25.91 -1.09
CA ASP A 8 -5.47 25.59 -2.33
C ASP A 8 -6.15 24.39 -2.99
N THR A 9 -7.14 24.66 -3.84
CA THR A 9 -7.69 23.71 -4.81
C THR A 9 -6.67 23.47 -5.92
N LYS A 10 -5.73 22.55 -5.72
CA LYS A 10 -4.96 21.98 -6.83
C LYS A 10 -5.78 20.90 -7.52
N GLY A 11 -6.34 21.27 -8.67
CA GLY A 11 -6.91 20.35 -9.65
C GLY A 11 -5.90 19.27 -10.07
N SER A 12 -6.44 18.23 -10.71
CA SER A 12 -5.83 16.97 -11.13
C SER A 12 -4.56 17.04 -12.00
N ASP A 13 -4.00 18.22 -12.25
CA ASP A 13 -2.83 18.46 -13.11
C ASP A 13 -1.65 19.14 -12.40
N GLY A 14 -1.71 19.28 -11.08
CA GLY A 14 -0.74 20.08 -10.28
C GLY A 14 0.45 19.33 -9.68
N LEU A 15 0.69 18.06 -10.01
CA LEU A 15 1.95 17.39 -9.64
C LEU A 15 2.97 17.61 -10.76
N GLU A 16 4.09 18.26 -10.44
CA GLU A 16 5.25 18.27 -11.33
C GLU A 16 5.58 16.83 -11.78
N PRO A 17 6.11 16.64 -13.00
CA PRO A 17 6.52 15.32 -13.44
C PRO A 17 7.36 14.66 -12.36
N GLY A 18 6.90 13.51 -11.86
CA GLY A 18 7.63 12.78 -10.82
C GLY A 18 9.08 12.56 -11.26
N PRO A 19 10.03 12.43 -10.33
CA PRO A 19 11.46 12.30 -10.64
C PRO A 19 11.78 11.15 -11.62
N SER A 20 10.93 10.11 -11.66
CA SER A 20 11.03 9.02 -12.66
C SER A 20 10.75 9.49 -14.09
N ARG A 21 9.87 10.48 -14.29
CA ARG A 21 9.54 11.09 -15.58
C ARG A 21 10.68 11.96 -16.11
N HIS A 22 11.37 12.67 -15.21
CA HIS A 22 12.57 13.42 -15.57
C HIS A 22 13.71 12.51 -16.04
N ASP A 23 13.76 11.28 -15.53
CA ASP A 23 14.71 10.25 -15.95
C ASP A 23 14.22 9.43 -17.16
N GLY A 24 13.09 9.81 -17.78
CA GLY A 24 12.62 9.24 -19.04
C GLY A 24 11.64 8.06 -18.94
N LEU A 25 11.13 7.71 -17.75
CA LEU A 25 10.11 6.67 -17.62
C LEU A 25 8.71 7.18 -18.00
N PRO A 26 7.99 6.52 -18.93
CA PRO A 26 6.62 6.89 -19.30
C PRO A 26 5.62 6.58 -18.17
N LEU A 27 4.51 7.33 -18.13
CA LEU A 27 3.50 7.28 -17.07
C LEU A 27 2.86 5.89 -16.88
N GLN A 28 2.65 5.15 -17.97
CA GLN A 28 2.11 3.79 -17.93
C GLN A 28 3.09 2.82 -17.25
N GLU A 29 4.38 2.90 -17.54
CA GLU A 29 5.40 2.06 -16.90
C GLU A 29 5.51 2.40 -15.41
N GLU A 30 5.49 3.69 -15.05
CA GLU A 30 5.48 4.12 -13.66
C GLU A 30 4.30 3.52 -12.86
N THR A 31 3.10 3.50 -13.45
CA THR A 31 1.92 2.92 -12.81
C THR A 31 2.05 1.41 -12.67
N VAL A 32 2.45 0.68 -13.71
CA VAL A 32 2.67 -0.77 -13.63
C VAL A 32 3.73 -1.11 -12.57
N HIS A 33 4.83 -0.36 -12.51
CA HIS A 33 5.85 -0.57 -11.49
C HIS A 33 5.35 -0.30 -10.07
N ARG A 34 4.51 0.72 -9.87
CA ARG A 34 3.86 1.00 -8.58
C ARG A 34 3.01 -0.20 -8.12
N LEU A 35 2.25 -0.79 -9.04
CA LEU A 35 1.42 -1.96 -8.76
C LEU A 35 2.27 -3.17 -8.38
N ASN A 36 3.28 -3.48 -9.19
CA ASN A 36 4.18 -4.61 -8.92
C ASN A 36 4.86 -4.46 -7.54
N MET A 37 5.30 -3.25 -7.19
CA MET A 37 5.87 -2.98 -5.87
C MET A 37 4.83 -3.12 -4.74
N GLY A 38 3.62 -2.61 -4.94
CA GLY A 38 2.53 -2.75 -3.97
C GLY A 38 2.17 -4.21 -3.73
N MET A 39 2.04 -5.01 -4.79
CA MET A 39 1.81 -6.46 -4.68
C MET A 39 2.97 -7.17 -3.98
N LEU A 40 4.22 -6.87 -4.36
CA LEU A 40 5.40 -7.43 -3.69
C LEU A 40 5.39 -7.10 -2.19
N LEU A 41 5.04 -5.87 -1.82
CA LEU A 41 4.94 -5.41 -0.44
C LEU A 41 3.87 -6.19 0.34
N GLN A 42 2.68 -6.37 -0.24
CA GLN A 42 1.59 -7.13 0.38
C GLN A 42 1.95 -8.60 0.56
N THR A 43 2.46 -9.25 -0.49
CA THR A 43 2.85 -10.66 -0.45
C THR A 43 3.99 -10.91 0.54
N ALA A 44 5.05 -10.10 0.48
CA ALA A 44 6.16 -10.20 1.42
C ALA A 44 5.72 -9.92 2.86
N GLY A 45 4.85 -8.93 3.05
CA GLY A 45 4.25 -8.58 4.32
C GLY A 45 3.48 -9.74 4.97
N SER A 46 2.64 -10.40 4.17
CA SER A 46 1.88 -11.58 4.57
C SER A 46 2.81 -12.74 4.95
N MET A 47 3.85 -13.02 4.15
CA MET A 47 4.84 -14.06 4.45
C MET A 47 5.65 -13.78 5.72
N LEU A 48 5.93 -12.51 6.01
CA LEU A 48 6.57 -12.06 7.25
C LEU A 48 5.59 -12.05 8.45
N GLY A 49 4.30 -12.28 8.22
CA GLY A 49 3.24 -12.24 9.23
C GLY A 49 3.05 -10.85 9.83
N LEU A 50 3.28 -9.79 9.04
CA LEU A 50 3.10 -8.39 9.45
C LEU A 50 1.62 -8.02 9.46
N PRO A 51 1.13 -7.29 10.49
CA PRO A 51 -0.25 -6.80 10.50
C PRO A 51 -0.45 -5.71 9.45
N GLN A 52 -1.70 -5.51 9.04
CA GLN A 52 -2.07 -4.51 8.01
C GLN A 52 -1.55 -3.11 8.34
N GLN A 53 -1.57 -2.72 9.61
CA GLN A 53 -1.03 -1.44 10.07
C GLN A 53 0.43 -1.24 9.64
N VAL A 54 1.28 -2.27 9.73
CA VAL A 54 2.68 -2.19 9.27
C VAL A 54 2.76 -2.05 7.75
N LEU A 55 1.92 -2.78 7.01
CA LEU A 55 1.91 -2.76 5.55
C LEU A 55 1.50 -1.38 5.00
N LEU A 56 0.51 -0.76 5.63
CA LEU A 56 0.07 0.59 5.28
C LEU A 56 1.17 1.62 5.51
N THR A 57 1.83 1.58 6.67
CA THR A 57 2.97 2.45 6.99
C THR A 57 4.12 2.24 5.99
N ALA A 58 4.45 1.00 5.66
CA ALA A 58 5.47 0.68 4.67
C ALA A 58 5.12 1.22 3.27
N ALA A 59 3.87 1.04 2.84
CA ALA A 59 3.42 1.51 1.54
C ALA A 59 3.40 3.04 1.44
N ILE A 60 3.02 3.76 2.51
CA ILE A 60 3.11 5.22 2.58
C ILE A 60 4.58 5.68 2.46
N PHE A 61 5.52 5.03 3.16
CA PHE A 61 6.94 5.35 3.01
C PHE A 61 7.43 5.13 1.58
N MET A 62 7.04 4.02 0.96
CA MET A 62 7.40 3.71 -0.43
C MET A 62 6.87 4.78 -1.39
N GLN A 63 5.59 5.16 -1.28
CA GLN A 63 5.00 6.19 -2.12
C GLN A 63 5.68 7.55 -1.93
N ARG A 64 5.90 7.98 -0.68
CA ARG A 64 6.58 9.24 -0.36
C ARG A 64 8.01 9.26 -0.87
N PHE A 65 8.71 8.12 -0.80
CA PHE A 65 10.07 7.99 -1.29
C PHE A 65 10.15 8.20 -2.81
N TYR A 66 9.32 7.49 -3.57
CA TYR A 66 9.32 7.58 -5.04
C TYR A 66 8.68 8.85 -5.58
N ALA A 67 7.95 9.61 -4.76
CA ALA A 67 7.54 10.97 -5.09
C ALA A 67 8.75 11.94 -5.13
N LYS A 68 9.82 11.67 -4.36
CA LYS A 68 11.03 12.53 -4.27
C LYS A 68 12.26 11.96 -4.97
N ARG A 69 12.30 10.65 -5.23
CA ARG A 69 13.45 9.94 -5.82
C ARG A 69 13.04 9.15 -7.05
N SER A 70 13.93 9.07 -8.02
CA SER A 70 13.70 8.31 -9.24
C SER A 70 13.79 6.81 -9.00
N ARG A 71 12.94 6.06 -9.70
CA ARG A 71 12.95 4.59 -9.73
C ARG A 71 14.16 4.02 -10.47
N VAL A 72 14.75 4.79 -11.37
CA VAL A 72 15.95 4.37 -12.13
C VAL A 72 17.17 4.23 -11.21
N THR A 73 17.23 5.04 -10.14
CA THR A 73 18.34 5.04 -9.19
C THR A 73 18.19 4.03 -8.06
N PHE A 74 16.96 3.62 -7.72
CA PHE A 74 16.67 2.81 -6.54
C PHE A 74 15.89 1.55 -6.89
N GLU A 75 16.58 0.40 -6.76
CA GLU A 75 16.03 -0.95 -6.94
C GLU A 75 14.72 -1.14 -6.14
N PRO A 76 13.57 -1.35 -6.82
CA PRO A 76 12.25 -1.52 -6.21
C PRO A 76 12.20 -2.49 -5.03
N GLU A 77 12.86 -3.63 -5.15
CA GLU A 77 12.74 -4.73 -4.19
C GLU A 77 13.51 -4.44 -2.91
N PHE A 78 14.61 -3.72 -3.02
CA PHE A 78 15.33 -3.21 -1.85
C PHE A 78 14.59 -2.08 -1.18
N ILE A 79 13.89 -1.21 -1.92
CA ILE A 79 13.03 -0.19 -1.30
C ILE A 79 11.86 -0.86 -0.57
N VAL A 80 11.17 -1.81 -1.18
CA VAL A 80 10.09 -2.58 -0.52
C VAL A 80 10.62 -3.28 0.74
N SER A 81 11.75 -3.98 0.64
CA SER A 81 12.41 -4.61 1.80
C SER A 81 12.67 -3.62 2.93
N THR A 82 13.23 -2.45 2.58
CA THR A 82 13.62 -1.43 3.54
C THR A 82 12.40 -0.76 4.16
N CYS A 83 11.36 -0.47 3.38
CA CYS A 83 10.09 0.07 3.87
C CYS A 83 9.41 -0.88 4.85
N LEU A 84 9.33 -2.19 4.53
CA LEU A 84 8.78 -3.20 5.42
C LEU A 84 9.60 -3.32 6.71
N TYR A 85 10.93 -3.36 6.59
CA TYR A 85 11.82 -3.40 7.75
C TYR A 85 11.65 -2.17 8.66
N LEU A 86 11.66 -0.96 8.08
CA LEU A 86 11.53 0.29 8.82
C LEU A 86 10.15 0.41 9.48
N ALA A 87 9.07 0.18 8.73
CA ALA A 87 7.71 0.23 9.26
C ALA A 87 7.50 -0.80 10.38
N SER A 88 8.06 -2.01 10.25
CA SER A 88 7.96 -3.02 11.30
C SER A 88 8.57 -2.56 12.62
N LYS A 89 9.64 -1.74 12.59
CA LYS A 89 10.24 -1.16 13.79
C LYS A 89 9.42 0.00 14.36
N LEU A 90 8.83 0.81 13.50
CA LEU A 90 8.05 1.98 13.91
C LEU A 90 6.70 1.60 14.52
N GLU A 91 6.12 0.49 14.09
CA GLU A 91 4.82 -0.01 14.55
C GLU A 91 4.96 -1.13 15.61
N ASP A 92 6.08 -1.16 16.34
CA ASP A 92 6.37 -2.11 17.43
C ASP A 92 6.22 -3.61 17.07
N PHE A 93 6.48 -3.94 15.81
CA PHE A 93 6.41 -5.31 15.31
C PHE A 93 7.68 -5.73 14.55
N PRO A 94 8.87 -5.57 15.15
CA PRO A 94 10.15 -5.61 14.43
C PRO A 94 10.41 -6.96 13.76
N ARG A 95 11.07 -6.91 12.60
CA ARG A 95 11.59 -8.09 11.89
C ARG A 95 13.10 -8.05 11.76
N ARG A 96 13.73 -9.22 11.73
CA ARG A 96 15.18 -9.31 11.47
C ARG A 96 15.44 -9.01 10.00
N ILE A 97 16.55 -8.35 9.72
CA ILE A 97 16.99 -8.07 8.33
C ILE A 97 17.09 -9.37 7.53
N SER A 98 17.57 -10.45 8.15
CA SER A 98 17.62 -11.79 7.53
C SER A 98 16.26 -12.24 7.01
N ASP A 99 15.21 -12.04 7.79
CA ASP A 99 13.89 -12.58 7.46
C ASP A 99 13.30 -11.79 6.29
N VAL A 100 13.39 -10.46 6.36
CA VAL A 100 12.92 -9.55 5.31
C VAL A 100 13.62 -9.81 3.98
N VAL A 101 14.96 -9.83 3.99
CA VAL A 101 15.75 -10.00 2.76
C VAL A 101 15.54 -11.39 2.17
N ASN A 102 15.44 -12.44 2.99
CA ASN A 102 15.20 -13.80 2.49
C ASN A 102 13.78 -13.99 1.92
N VAL A 103 12.76 -13.36 2.50
CA VAL A 103 11.40 -13.40 1.95
C VAL A 103 11.36 -12.75 0.57
N ILE A 104 11.95 -11.56 0.44
CA ILE A 104 11.97 -10.83 -0.84
C ILE A 104 12.79 -11.59 -1.88
N HIS A 105 13.96 -12.11 -1.51
CA HIS A 105 14.77 -12.95 -2.39
C HIS A 105 14.00 -14.18 -2.87
N ARG A 106 13.26 -14.85 -1.98
CA ARG A 106 12.43 -16.00 -2.35
C ARG A 106 11.32 -15.62 -3.32
N LEU A 107 10.68 -14.48 -3.14
CA LEU A 107 9.62 -14.00 -4.03
C LEU A 107 10.14 -13.64 -5.43
N GLN A 108 11.36 -13.10 -5.53
CA GLN A 108 11.98 -12.79 -6.82
C GLN A 108 12.43 -14.03 -7.59
N HIS A 109 12.75 -15.12 -6.91
CA HIS A 109 13.28 -16.35 -7.50
C HIS A 109 12.29 -17.52 -7.41
N ALA A 110 11.03 -17.24 -7.04
CA ALA A 110 9.98 -18.26 -7.04
C ALA A 110 9.62 -18.59 -8.50
N PRO A 111 9.51 -19.87 -8.87
CA PRO A 111 8.91 -20.25 -10.15
C PRO A 111 7.45 -19.77 -10.15
N ALA A 112 6.97 -19.29 -11.30
CA ALA A 112 5.70 -18.56 -11.48
C ALA A 112 4.42 -19.30 -11.02
N GLU A 113 4.48 -20.58 -10.67
CA GLU A 113 3.31 -21.44 -10.47
C GLU A 113 2.96 -21.76 -9.00
N ARG A 114 3.55 -21.10 -8.00
CA ARG A 114 3.21 -21.42 -6.59
C ARG A 114 2.05 -20.57 -6.05
N PRO A 115 0.89 -21.18 -5.72
CA PRO A 115 -0.16 -20.48 -4.99
C PRO A 115 0.33 -20.10 -3.60
N ILE A 116 -0.08 -18.91 -3.16
CA ILE A 116 0.33 -18.25 -1.92
C ILE A 116 0.00 -19.15 -0.71
N PRO A 117 0.97 -19.52 0.16
CA PRO A 117 0.67 -20.24 1.37
C PRO A 117 -0.19 -19.37 2.29
N SER A 118 -1.47 -19.71 2.43
CA SER A 118 -2.38 -19.03 3.34
C SER A 118 -1.98 -19.28 4.80
N ALA A 119 -2.17 -18.27 5.65
CA ALA A 119 -1.72 -18.26 7.05
C ALA A 119 -2.42 -19.29 7.98
N ILE A 120 -3.29 -20.15 7.45
CA ILE A 120 -4.05 -21.16 8.23
C ILE A 120 -3.24 -22.42 8.55
N ASP A 121 -2.08 -22.65 7.94
CA ASP A 121 -1.35 -23.91 8.15
C ASP A 121 -0.50 -23.94 9.44
N LYS A 122 -0.49 -22.85 10.22
CA LYS A 122 0.30 -22.76 11.48
C LYS A 122 -0.40 -23.36 12.72
N LEU A 123 -1.62 -23.89 12.59
CA LEU A 123 -2.40 -24.42 13.73
C LEU A 123 -2.60 -25.94 13.69
N SER A 124 -2.24 -26.62 12.59
CA SER A 124 -2.26 -28.08 12.53
C SER A 124 -0.94 -28.62 13.07
N GLY A 125 -0.90 -28.88 14.38
CA GLY A 125 0.12 -29.72 14.99
C GLY A 125 0.08 -31.12 14.38
N ARG A 126 0.91 -31.38 13.36
CA ARG A 126 1.13 -32.73 12.85
C ARG A 126 2.57 -32.90 12.39
N SER A 127 3.35 -33.52 13.27
CA SER A 127 4.63 -34.14 12.91
C SER A 127 4.42 -35.09 11.74
N LYS A 128 5.08 -34.84 10.61
CA LYS A 128 5.49 -35.89 9.67
C LYS A 128 6.88 -35.59 9.12
N SER A 129 7.66 -36.65 9.19
CA SER A 129 9.03 -36.88 8.75
C SER A 129 9.24 -36.67 7.26
N GLN A 130 10.43 -36.13 6.96
CA GLN A 130 11.38 -36.48 5.89
C GLN A 130 10.87 -36.66 4.45
N SER A 131 11.52 -35.88 3.57
CA SER A 131 11.80 -36.08 2.14
C SER A 131 10.92 -35.37 1.10
N GLU A 132 11.05 -34.04 0.99
CA GLU A 132 10.91 -33.27 -0.26
C GLU A 132 11.86 -32.04 -0.20
N ASP A 133 13.17 -32.30 -0.18
CA ASP A 133 14.22 -31.28 -0.30
C ASP A 133 14.61 -31.14 -1.78
N THR A 134 13.92 -30.31 -2.57
CA THR A 134 14.51 -29.57 -3.72
C THR A 134 13.55 -28.46 -4.18
N ASP A 135 14.10 -27.31 -4.55
CA ASP A 135 13.40 -26.14 -5.14
C ASP A 135 12.76 -25.12 -4.18
N LEU A 136 13.36 -24.89 -3.00
CA LEU A 136 13.20 -23.62 -2.30
C LEU A 136 14.35 -22.68 -2.70
N PRO A 137 14.10 -21.42 -3.07
CA PRO A 137 15.17 -20.48 -3.40
C PRO A 137 16.18 -20.42 -2.25
N ALA A 138 17.47 -20.55 -2.59
CA ALA A 138 18.53 -20.61 -1.60
C ALA A 138 18.44 -19.40 -0.65
N VAL A 139 18.48 -19.68 0.66
CA VAL A 139 18.58 -18.64 1.69
C VAL A 139 19.85 -17.85 1.43
N LEU A 140 19.78 -16.52 1.46
CA LEU A 140 20.95 -15.68 1.29
C LEU A 140 21.90 -15.92 2.46
N THR A 141 23.09 -16.41 2.14
CA THR A 141 24.14 -16.72 3.12
C THR A 141 25.48 -16.12 2.68
N GLY A 142 26.42 -16.04 3.62
CA GLY A 142 27.78 -15.57 3.36
C GLY A 142 27.83 -14.14 2.82
N LYS A 143 28.69 -13.91 1.82
CA LYS A 143 28.97 -12.57 1.27
C LYS A 143 27.72 -11.88 0.69
N ALA A 144 26.85 -12.63 0.01
CA ALA A 144 25.64 -12.07 -0.60
C ALA A 144 24.67 -11.49 0.45
N TYR A 145 24.52 -12.17 1.59
CA TYR A 145 23.73 -11.66 2.71
C TYR A 145 24.30 -10.36 3.27
N TYR A 146 25.61 -10.28 3.51
CA TYR A 146 26.23 -9.06 4.04
C TYR A 146 26.09 -7.89 3.06
N HIS A 147 26.27 -8.12 1.76
CA HIS A 147 26.01 -7.08 0.75
C HIS A 147 24.56 -6.61 0.74
N ALA A 148 23.58 -7.52 0.81
CA ALA A 148 22.17 -7.16 0.87
C ALA A 148 21.82 -6.40 2.16
N LYS A 149 22.38 -6.81 3.30
CA LYS A 149 22.24 -6.12 4.59
C LYS A 149 22.81 -4.71 4.53
N ASP A 150 24.01 -4.53 3.98
CA ASP A 150 24.63 -3.21 3.86
C ASP A 150 23.84 -2.28 2.94
N ARG A 151 23.28 -2.82 1.85
CA ARG A 151 22.37 -2.07 0.97
C ARG A 151 21.09 -1.65 1.69
N LEU A 152 20.47 -2.57 2.43
CA LEU A 152 19.26 -2.26 3.19
C LEU A 152 19.50 -1.15 4.22
N ILE A 153 20.62 -1.19 4.95
CA ILE A 153 20.98 -0.13 5.90
C ILE A 153 21.21 1.22 5.19
N LYS A 154 21.87 1.21 4.02
CA LYS A 154 22.05 2.44 3.23
C LYS A 154 20.71 3.02 2.76
N TYR A 155 19.81 2.18 2.28
CA TYR A 155 18.49 2.62 1.83
C TYR A 155 17.62 3.07 2.99
N GLU A 156 17.74 2.46 4.17
CA GLU A 156 17.04 2.92 5.37
C GLU A 156 17.37 4.38 5.66
N GLN A 157 18.66 4.74 5.63
CA GLN A 157 19.09 6.12 5.80
C GLN A 157 18.55 7.03 4.68
N SER A 158 18.52 6.56 3.44
CA SER A 158 17.99 7.33 2.31
C SER A 158 16.49 7.59 2.43
N ILE A 159 15.71 6.60 2.87
CA ILE A 159 14.27 6.72 3.08
C ILE A 159 13.98 7.69 4.24
N LEU A 160 14.70 7.57 5.36
CA LEU A 160 14.55 8.48 6.49
C LEU A 160 14.90 9.93 6.12
N ARG A 161 15.99 10.14 5.36
CA ARG A 161 16.34 11.47 4.83
C ARG A 161 15.30 12.00 3.85
N ALA A 162 14.75 11.15 2.98
CA ALA A 162 13.69 11.55 2.05
C ALA A 162 12.38 11.90 2.79
N ALA A 163 12.11 11.27 3.93
CA ALA A 163 10.98 11.58 4.79
C ALA A 163 11.24 12.78 5.74
N ASP A 164 12.39 13.46 5.64
CA ASP A 164 12.80 14.53 6.55
C ASP A 164 12.74 14.10 8.03
N PHE A 165 12.97 12.80 8.30
CA PHE A 165 12.80 12.15 9.60
C PHE A 165 11.41 12.27 10.24
N LYS A 166 10.40 12.69 9.47
CA LYS A 166 8.98 12.68 9.89
C LYS A 166 8.41 11.28 9.71
N VAL A 167 8.64 10.44 10.72
CA VAL A 167 8.23 9.04 10.74
C VAL A 167 6.82 8.80 11.28
N ASP A 168 6.19 9.83 11.85
CA ASP A 168 4.80 9.75 12.30
C ASP A 168 3.87 9.71 11.09
N ILE A 169 3.20 8.58 10.91
CA ILE A 169 2.31 8.33 9.79
C ILE A 169 0.90 8.14 10.33
N GLU A 170 0.08 9.16 10.12
CA GLU A 170 -1.35 9.07 10.34
C GLU A 170 -2.00 8.21 9.25
N GLN A 171 -2.63 7.12 9.66
CA GLN A 171 -3.30 6.19 8.75
C GLN A 171 -4.79 6.56 8.57
N PRO A 172 -5.30 6.64 7.33
CA PRO A 172 -6.72 6.93 7.06
C PRO A 172 -7.69 5.96 7.73
N HIS A 173 -7.31 4.69 7.90
CA HIS A 173 -8.15 3.67 8.52
C HIS A 173 -8.60 4.03 9.94
N LYS A 174 -7.78 4.78 10.70
CA LYS A 174 -8.16 5.26 12.05
C LYS A 174 -9.36 6.20 11.98
N TYR A 175 -9.34 7.13 11.03
CA TYR A 175 -10.44 8.07 10.77
C TYR A 175 -11.67 7.34 10.22
N LEU A 176 -11.48 6.40 9.30
CA LEU A 176 -12.58 5.62 8.73
C LEU A 176 -13.37 4.87 9.81
N LEU A 177 -12.67 4.16 10.71
CA LEU A 177 -13.32 3.43 11.80
C LEU A 177 -14.06 4.36 12.75
N LEU A 178 -13.54 5.56 13.02
CA LEU A 178 -14.21 6.58 13.80
C LEU A 178 -15.49 7.07 13.10
N TYR A 179 -15.42 7.34 11.79
CA TYR A 179 -16.58 7.76 11.01
C TYR A 179 -17.65 6.68 10.98
N CYS A 180 -17.29 5.44 10.63
CA CYS A 180 -18.19 4.28 10.63
C CYS A 180 -18.87 4.08 11.98
N ARG A 181 -18.13 4.26 13.09
CA ARG A 181 -18.71 4.16 14.44
C ARG A 181 -19.71 5.29 14.74
N THR A 182 -19.41 6.50 14.28
CA THR A 182 -20.24 7.68 14.50
C THR A 182 -21.58 7.59 13.76
N ILE A 183 -21.53 7.15 12.50
CA ILE A 183 -22.72 6.97 11.66
C ILE A 183 -23.43 5.63 11.88
N ARG A 184 -22.89 4.76 12.75
CA ARG A 184 -23.38 3.39 13.00
C ARG A 184 -23.47 2.55 11.72
N ALA A 185 -22.42 2.65 10.90
CA ALA A 185 -22.30 1.90 9.65
C ALA A 185 -22.39 0.38 9.90
N SER A 186 -22.95 -0.33 8.92
CA SER A 186 -22.94 -1.79 8.91
C SER A 186 -21.52 -2.35 8.79
N GLN A 187 -21.34 -3.60 9.21
CA GLN A 187 -20.06 -4.29 9.07
C GLN A 187 -19.66 -4.43 7.59
N ALA A 188 -20.62 -4.69 6.70
CA ALA A 188 -20.38 -4.79 5.26
C ALA A 188 -19.86 -3.47 4.67
N LEU A 189 -20.48 -2.34 5.01
CA LEU A 189 -20.05 -1.01 4.57
C LEU A 189 -18.64 -0.69 5.07
N THR A 190 -18.35 -1.00 6.34
CA THR A 190 -17.03 -0.77 6.93
C THR A 190 -15.95 -1.61 6.26
N GLN A 191 -16.22 -2.89 5.98
CA GLN A 191 -15.27 -3.78 5.30
C GLN A 191 -14.99 -3.31 3.87
N LEU A 192 -16.03 -2.91 3.14
CA LEU A 192 -15.87 -2.40 1.78
C LEU A 192 -15.05 -1.11 1.74
N ALA A 193 -15.34 -0.15 2.63
CA ALA A 193 -14.60 1.10 2.72
C ALA A 193 -13.12 0.86 3.11
N CYS A 194 -12.85 -0.08 4.02
CA CYS A 194 -11.49 -0.49 4.37
C CYS A 194 -10.77 -1.15 3.18
N GLY A 195 -11.48 -1.98 2.41
CA GLY A 195 -10.96 -2.59 1.17
C GLY A 195 -10.58 -1.53 0.14
N ALA A 196 -11.49 -0.59 -0.14
CA ALA A 196 -11.24 0.53 -1.06
C ALA A 196 -10.03 1.38 -0.64
N LEU A 197 -9.82 1.61 0.66
CA LEU A 197 -8.61 2.30 1.16
C LEU A 197 -7.32 1.50 0.95
N ASN A 198 -7.37 0.18 1.07
CA ASN A 198 -6.23 -0.71 0.83
C ASN A 198 -5.88 -0.78 -0.67
N ASP A 199 -6.87 -0.73 -1.54
CA ASP A 199 -6.65 -0.67 -2.98
C ASP A 199 -6.10 0.72 -3.35
N CYS A 200 -6.68 1.78 -2.80
CA CYS A 200 -6.23 3.15 -3.02
C CYS A 200 -4.72 3.34 -2.76
N ILE A 201 -4.17 2.76 -1.69
CA ILE A 201 -2.73 2.87 -1.39
C ILE A 201 -1.83 2.09 -2.37
N VAL A 202 -2.35 1.07 -3.06
CA VAL A 202 -1.56 0.32 -4.05
C VAL A 202 -1.68 0.97 -5.43
N TYR A 203 -2.90 1.33 -5.84
CA TYR A 203 -3.22 1.69 -7.22
C TYR A 203 -3.15 3.19 -7.51
N THR A 204 -3.22 4.07 -6.49
CA THR A 204 -3.31 5.53 -6.70
C THR A 204 -2.30 6.33 -5.90
N SER A 205 -2.10 7.59 -6.28
CA SER A 205 -1.28 8.58 -5.56
C SER A 205 -2.12 9.44 -4.59
N LEU A 206 -3.36 9.07 -4.31
CA LEU A 206 -4.30 9.81 -3.47
C LEU A 206 -3.76 10.08 -2.06
N TYR A 207 -3.01 9.13 -1.49
CA TYR A 207 -2.33 9.24 -0.18
C TYR A 207 -1.26 10.36 -0.10
N LEU A 208 -0.80 10.86 -1.25
CA LEU A 208 0.14 11.97 -1.33
C LEU A 208 -0.55 13.33 -1.52
N ARG A 209 -1.79 13.32 -2.02
CA ARG A 209 -2.53 14.52 -2.44
C ARG A 209 -3.51 15.01 -1.38
N TYR A 210 -4.13 14.09 -0.64
CA TYR A 210 -5.19 14.40 0.30
C TYR A 210 -4.82 14.04 1.75
N PRO A 211 -5.30 14.82 2.74
CA PRO A 211 -5.16 14.47 4.16
C PRO A 211 -5.84 13.12 4.49
N PRO A 212 -5.32 12.36 5.47
CA PRO A 212 -5.87 11.05 5.83
C PRO A 212 -7.35 11.07 6.22
N ALA A 213 -7.80 12.13 6.91
CA ALA A 213 -9.18 12.31 7.31
C ALA A 213 -10.14 12.44 6.12
N ILE A 214 -9.72 13.10 5.03
CA ILE A 214 -10.54 13.31 3.84
C ILE A 214 -10.54 12.02 3.00
N LEU A 215 -9.41 11.33 2.88
CA LEU A 215 -9.31 10.02 2.22
C LEU A 215 -10.24 8.99 2.83
N ALA A 216 -10.29 8.93 4.16
CA ALA A 216 -11.22 8.06 4.88
C ALA A 216 -12.69 8.39 4.55
N GLY A 217 -13.03 9.67 4.48
CA GLY A 217 -14.36 10.13 4.08
C GLY A 217 -14.68 9.77 2.63
N GLY A 218 -13.72 9.91 1.72
CA GLY A 218 -13.89 9.62 0.30
C GLY A 218 -14.11 8.15 0.03
N ALA A 219 -13.33 7.28 0.68
CA ALA A 219 -13.51 5.83 0.60
C ALA A 219 -14.85 5.36 1.22
N LEU A 220 -15.29 6.00 2.30
CA LEU A 220 -16.60 5.74 2.89
C LEU A 220 -17.73 6.16 1.96
N ASN A 221 -17.64 7.36 1.36
CA ASN A 221 -18.62 7.85 0.39
C ASN A 221 -18.70 6.93 -0.84
N PHE A 222 -17.55 6.50 -1.36
CA PHE A 222 -17.46 5.51 -2.43
C PHE A 222 -18.17 4.20 -2.05
N ALA A 223 -17.92 3.67 -0.85
CA ALA A 223 -18.55 2.43 -0.39
C ALA A 223 -20.07 2.57 -0.17
N VAL A 224 -20.55 3.73 0.29
CA VAL A 224 -21.98 4.05 0.42
C VAL A 224 -22.67 4.05 -0.95
N LEU A 225 -22.03 4.68 -1.94
CA LEU A 225 -22.55 4.72 -3.31
C LEU A 225 -22.57 3.32 -3.94
N LEU A 226 -21.50 2.54 -3.76
CA LEU A 226 -21.36 1.21 -4.34
C LEU A 226 -22.34 0.19 -3.76
N LEU A 227 -22.70 0.30 -2.48
CA LEU A 227 -23.70 -0.56 -1.84
C LEU A 227 -25.14 -0.05 -1.98
N GLU A 228 -25.34 1.12 -2.58
CA GLU A 228 -26.66 1.78 -2.71
C GLU A 228 -27.38 2.03 -1.37
N VAL A 229 -26.63 2.06 -0.25
CA VAL A 229 -27.16 2.24 1.12
C VAL A 229 -27.31 3.70 1.53
N ALA A 230 -27.24 4.63 0.58
CA ALA A 230 -27.35 6.06 0.86
C ALA A 230 -28.67 6.44 1.56
N GLN A 231 -29.74 5.66 1.33
CA GLN A 231 -31.06 5.87 1.95
C GLN A 231 -31.11 5.43 3.43
N ASP A 232 -30.27 4.47 3.82
CA ASP A 232 -30.18 3.97 5.19
C ASP A 232 -29.31 4.86 6.09
N MET A 233 -28.61 5.82 5.46
CA MET A 233 -27.69 6.74 6.10
C MET A 233 -28.40 8.04 6.51
N PRO A 234 -27.94 8.70 7.59
CA PRO A 234 -28.42 10.04 7.92
C PRO A 234 -28.23 10.99 6.72
N PRO A 235 -29.19 11.89 6.44
CA PRO A 235 -29.00 12.92 5.42
C PRO A 235 -27.76 13.74 5.77
N GLU A 236 -26.90 13.97 4.76
CA GLU A 236 -25.67 14.75 4.91
C GLU A 236 -24.73 14.25 6.02
N TRP A 237 -24.58 12.92 6.14
CA TRP A 237 -23.74 12.26 7.16
C TRP A 237 -22.30 12.78 7.27
N TRP A 238 -21.77 13.45 6.23
CA TRP A 238 -20.44 14.06 6.18
C TRP A 238 -20.34 15.40 6.91
N LEU A 239 -21.44 16.15 7.09
CA LEU A 239 -21.43 17.48 7.73
C LEU A 239 -21.00 17.44 9.20
N PRO A 240 -21.53 16.53 10.06
CA PRO A 240 -21.08 16.42 11.45
C PRO A 240 -19.60 16.06 11.60
N LEU A 241 -19.01 15.47 10.56
CA LEU A 241 -17.60 15.08 10.51
C LEU A 241 -16.71 16.21 9.96
N ASN A 242 -17.29 17.37 9.63
CA ASN A 242 -16.61 18.51 9.02
C ASN A 242 -15.88 18.15 7.71
N LEU A 243 -16.51 17.30 6.90
CA LEU A 243 -16.00 16.86 5.60
C LEU A 243 -16.72 17.62 4.47
N ASP A 244 -15.97 17.92 3.41
CA ASP A 244 -16.49 18.60 2.22
C ASP A 244 -16.88 17.57 1.15
N MET A 245 -18.17 17.56 0.78
CA MET A 245 -18.73 16.65 -0.23
C MET A 245 -18.06 16.78 -1.60
N SER A 246 -17.59 17.97 -1.97
CA SER A 246 -16.92 18.18 -3.26
C SER A 246 -15.60 17.39 -3.34
N LEU A 247 -14.85 17.35 -2.23
CA LEU A 247 -13.62 16.57 -2.11
C LEU A 247 -13.93 15.07 -2.04
N LEU A 248 -15.00 14.67 -1.34
CA LEU A 248 -15.41 13.27 -1.28
C LEU A 248 -15.81 12.73 -2.65
N ALA A 249 -16.51 13.55 -3.45
CA ALA A 249 -16.88 13.21 -4.82
C ALA A 249 -15.64 13.08 -5.72
N SER A 250 -14.71 14.05 -5.66
CA SER A 250 -13.46 13.96 -6.44
C SER A 250 -12.63 12.72 -6.12
N ILE A 251 -12.55 12.32 -4.85
CA ILE A 251 -11.89 11.07 -4.47
C ILE A 251 -12.68 9.87 -5.00
N GLY A 252 -14.01 9.90 -4.90
CA GLY A 252 -14.89 8.87 -5.44
C GLY A 252 -14.70 8.63 -6.93
N ASP A 253 -14.63 9.70 -7.73
CA ASP A 253 -14.41 9.62 -9.17
C ASP A 253 -13.05 8.99 -9.50
N GLU A 254 -11.98 9.41 -8.81
CA GLU A 254 -10.65 8.80 -8.97
C GLU A 254 -10.62 7.31 -8.55
N LEU A 255 -11.41 6.93 -7.54
CA LEU A 255 -11.56 5.53 -7.13
C LEU A 255 -12.32 4.72 -8.20
N VAL A 256 -13.39 5.27 -8.77
CA VAL A 256 -14.13 4.65 -9.88
C VAL A 256 -13.22 4.46 -11.10
N ASP A 257 -12.45 5.49 -11.46
CA ASP A 257 -11.49 5.43 -12.56
C ASP A 257 -10.40 4.37 -12.31
N MET A 258 -9.96 4.21 -11.06
CA MET A 258 -9.01 3.17 -10.67
C MET A 258 -9.58 1.78 -10.94
N TYR A 259 -10.81 1.50 -10.50
CA TYR A 259 -11.44 0.18 -10.68
C TYR A 259 -11.81 -0.10 -12.15
N ASN A 260 -12.12 0.93 -12.94
CA ASN A 260 -12.41 0.79 -14.37
C ASN A 260 -11.15 0.56 -15.21
N ASN A 261 -9.99 1.08 -14.78
CA ASN A 261 -8.75 1.06 -15.54
C ASN A 261 -7.67 0.17 -14.91
N VAL A 262 -8.05 -0.85 -14.14
CA VAL A 262 -7.09 -1.80 -13.58
C VAL A 262 -6.31 -2.44 -14.75
N PRO A 263 -4.97 -2.30 -14.79
CA PRO A 263 -4.21 -2.78 -15.93
C PRO A 263 -4.38 -4.30 -16.08
N ALA A 264 -4.77 -4.71 -17.28
CA ALA A 264 -5.14 -6.09 -17.66
C ALA A 264 -4.07 -7.15 -17.37
N LYS A 265 -2.84 -6.77 -17.02
CA LYS A 265 -1.78 -7.68 -16.55
C LYS A 265 -2.09 -8.43 -15.25
N LEU A 266 -3.18 -8.08 -14.54
CA LEU A 266 -3.70 -8.85 -13.41
C LEU A 266 -4.79 -9.87 -13.81
N VAL A 267 -5.29 -9.81 -15.05
CA VAL A 267 -6.40 -10.65 -15.54
C VAL A 267 -5.88 -11.81 -16.42
N THR A 268 -4.70 -11.68 -17.01
CA THR A 268 -4.19 -12.61 -18.03
C THR A 268 -3.38 -13.81 -17.51
N GLU A 269 -3.65 -14.32 -16.31
CA GLU A 269 -3.12 -15.63 -15.88
C GLU A 269 -4.20 -16.66 -15.49
N GLU A 270 -5.49 -16.32 -15.55
CA GLU A 270 -6.59 -17.29 -15.32
C GLU A 270 -7.36 -17.67 -16.60
N GLY A 271 -6.86 -17.31 -17.79
CA GLY A 271 -7.65 -17.31 -19.03
C GLY A 271 -7.07 -18.02 -20.26
N GLU A 272 -6.02 -18.84 -20.14
CA GLU A 272 -5.56 -19.69 -21.26
C GLU A 272 -5.55 -21.17 -20.86
N LEU A 273 -6.74 -21.77 -20.84
CA LEU A 273 -6.93 -23.19 -21.03
C LEU A 273 -8.06 -23.36 -22.05
N GLU A 274 -7.71 -23.33 -23.33
CA GLU A 274 -8.49 -23.98 -24.39
C GLU A 274 -8.23 -25.49 -24.39
#